data_AF-A0A2N2NAY0-F1
#
_entry.id   AF-A0A2N2NAY0-F1
#
_cell.length_a   1.000
_cell.length_b   1.000
_cell.length_c   1.000
_cell.angle_alpha   90.00
_cell.angle_beta   90.00
_cell.angle_gamma   90.00
#
_symmetry.space_group_name_H-M   'P 1'
#
loop_
_entity.id
_entity.type
_entity.pdbx_description
1 polymer ?
#
loop_
_entity_poly.entity_id
_entity_poly.type
_entity_poly.pdbx_seq_one_letter_code
_entity_poly.pdbx_strand_id
1 'polypeptide(L)'
;MNAQIKQATKYGVTVPENPGMAEVVTFNTISEACAAGTAAEIADAALYDELKLVTTHTDILQVYTALQNASLNNHLPTFQACD
;
A
#
# COMPACT_ATOMS: atom_id res chain seq x y z
N MET A 1 -5.13 -3.73 -10.55
CA MET A 1 -6.48 -3.13 -10.46
C MET A 1 -6.40 -1.91 -9.56
N ASN A 2 -6.72 -0.70 -10.06
CA ASN A 2 -6.48 0.55 -9.34
C ASN A 2 -7.66 0.93 -8.41
N ALA A 3 -7.81 0.21 -7.29
CA ALA A 3 -8.96 0.36 -6.38
C ALA A 3 -9.11 1.80 -5.85
N GLN A 4 -8.00 2.46 -5.52
CA GLN A 4 -8.00 3.84 -5.02
C GLN A 4 -8.40 4.86 -6.10
N ILE A 5 -7.92 4.69 -7.35
CA ILE A 5 -8.33 5.54 -8.49
C ILE A 5 -9.84 5.40 -8.76
N LYS A 6 -10.40 4.20 -8.59
CA LYS A 6 -11.86 4.00 -8.70
C LYS A 6 -12.62 4.78 -7.64
N GLN A 7 -12.12 4.83 -6.40
CA GLN A 7 -12.73 5.65 -5.34
C GLN A 7 -12.62 7.14 -5.66
N ALA A 8 -11.44 7.61 -6.06
CA ALA A 8 -11.25 9.02 -6.47
C ALA A 8 -12.23 9.41 -7.60
N THR A 9 -12.36 8.57 -8.63
CA THR A 9 -13.32 8.77 -9.73
C THR A 9 -14.76 8.81 -9.24
N LYS A 10 -15.15 7.87 -8.35
CA LYS A 10 -16.52 7.79 -7.80
C LYS A 10 -16.91 9.06 -7.05
N TYR A 11 -15.97 9.65 -6.31
CA TYR A 11 -16.20 10.85 -5.51
C TYR A 11 -15.84 12.17 -6.22
N GLY A 12 -15.46 12.11 -7.51
CA GLY A 12 -15.10 13.31 -8.29
C GLY A 12 -13.81 13.99 -7.83
N VAL A 13 -12.93 13.26 -7.13
CA VAL A 13 -11.63 13.76 -6.66
C VAL A 13 -10.58 13.54 -7.74
N THR A 14 -9.77 14.57 -8.00
CA THR A 14 -8.63 14.43 -8.92
C THR A 14 -7.59 13.48 -8.33
N VAL A 15 -7.12 12.54 -9.13
CA VAL A 15 -6.05 11.61 -8.71
C VAL A 15 -4.76 12.42 -8.53
N PRO A 16 -4.14 12.41 -7.33
CA PRO A 16 -2.89 13.12 -7.12
C PRO A 16 -1.75 12.45 -7.91
N GLU A 17 -0.73 13.24 -8.25
CA GLU A 17 0.51 12.69 -8.78
C GLU A 17 1.15 11.74 -7.75
N ASN A 18 1.69 10.62 -8.22
CA ASN A 18 2.42 9.68 -7.37
C ASN A 18 3.93 9.85 -7.61
N PRO A 19 4.63 10.65 -6.79
CA PRO A 19 6.07 10.87 -6.98
C PRO A 19 6.87 9.57 -6.84
N GLY A 20 6.37 8.58 -6.10
CA GLY A 20 7.02 7.27 -5.96
C GLY A 20 7.04 6.43 -7.24
N MET A 21 6.28 6.81 -8.28
CA MET A 21 6.39 6.18 -9.61
C MET A 21 7.40 6.86 -10.53
N ALA A 22 7.87 8.07 -10.17
CA ALA A 22 8.86 8.80 -10.97
C ALA A 22 10.30 8.36 -10.65
N GLU A 23 10.53 7.77 -9.48
CA GLU A 23 11.85 7.36 -9.03
C GLU A 23 12.06 5.85 -9.17
N VAL A 24 13.16 5.47 -9.82
CA VAL A 24 13.61 4.07 -9.84
C VAL A 24 14.48 3.84 -8.61
N VAL A 25 14.02 2.98 -7.71
CA VAL A 25 14.81 2.52 -6.56
C VAL A 25 15.67 1.34 -6.99
N THR A 26 16.96 1.40 -6.70
CA THR A 26 17.92 0.31 -6.97
C THR A 26 18.53 -0.17 -5.67
N PHE A 27 18.72 -1.48 -5.55
CA PHE A 27 19.36 -2.13 -4.41
C PHE A 27 20.60 -2.88 -4.88
N ASN A 28 21.62 -2.98 -4.03
CA ASN A 28 22.86 -3.68 -4.38
C ASN A 28 22.72 -5.20 -4.24
N THR A 29 21.79 -5.64 -3.40
CA THR A 29 21.53 -7.07 -3.14
C THR A 29 20.04 -7.36 -3.07
N ILE A 30 19.67 -8.63 -3.30
CA ILE A 30 18.30 -9.12 -3.11
C ILE A 30 17.87 -8.93 -1.65
N SER A 31 18.77 -9.20 -0.70
CA SER A 31 18.51 -9.01 0.74
C SER A 31 18.14 -7.57 1.09
N GLU A 32 18.83 -6.57 0.52
CA GLU A 32 18.48 -5.16 0.70
C GLU A 32 17.08 -4.84 0.14
N ALA A 33 16.78 -5.34 -1.07
CA ALA A 33 15.46 -5.16 -1.68
C ALA A 33 14.34 -5.79 -0.84
N CYS A 34 14.59 -6.96 -0.28
CA CYS A 34 13.60 -7.69 0.52
C CYS A 34 13.42 -7.09 1.92
N ALA A 35 14.48 -6.55 2.52
CA ALA A 35 14.36 -5.74 3.73
C ALA A 35 13.55 -4.46 3.49
N ALA A 36 13.78 -3.77 2.36
CA ALA A 36 13.00 -2.60 1.98
C ALA A 36 11.53 -2.94 1.71
N GLY A 37 11.24 -4.06 1.03
CA GLY A 37 9.88 -4.55 0.82
C GLY A 37 9.17 -4.89 2.14
N THR A 38 9.87 -5.56 3.06
CA THR A 38 9.35 -5.84 4.42
C THR A 38 8.96 -4.54 5.14
N ALA A 39 9.85 -3.53 5.13
CA ALA A 39 9.57 -2.25 5.76
C ALA A 39 8.41 -1.51 5.08
N ALA A 40 8.32 -1.56 3.76
CA ALA A 40 7.25 -0.94 2.99
C ALA A 40 5.88 -1.55 3.31
N GLU A 41 5.75 -2.88 3.37
CA GLU A 41 4.47 -3.52 3.65
C GLU A 41 4.00 -3.32 5.10
N ILE A 42 4.93 -3.21 6.06
CA ILE A 42 4.60 -2.82 7.44
C ILE A 42 4.08 -1.39 7.49
N ALA A 43 4.76 -0.46 6.80
CA ALA A 43 4.35 0.93 6.74
C ALA A 43 3.00 1.12 6.02
N ASP A 44 2.76 0.43 4.91
CA ASP A 44 1.50 0.49 4.16
C ASP A 44 0.33 -0.06 4.99
N ALA A 45 0.54 -1.19 5.70
CA ALA A 45 -0.46 -1.73 6.60
C ALA A 45 -0.82 -0.76 7.74
N ALA A 46 0.19 -0.14 8.38
CA ALA A 46 -0.01 0.82 9.46
C ALA A 46 -0.72 2.10 8.99
N LEU A 47 -0.43 2.57 7.78
CA LEU A 47 -1.12 3.71 7.18
C LEU A 47 -2.65 3.51 7.16
N TYR A 48 -3.12 2.31 6.82
CA TYR A 48 -4.56 2.05 6.80
C TYR A 48 -5.18 1.99 8.19
N ASP A 49 -4.43 1.71 9.26
CA ASP A 49 -4.97 1.86 10.62
C ASP A 49 -5.29 3.33 10.91
N GLU A 50 -4.39 4.23 10.56
CA GLU A 50 -4.58 5.67 10.74
C GLU A 50 -5.73 6.22 9.87
N LEU A 51 -5.75 5.86 8.57
CA LEU A 51 -6.75 6.38 7.64
C LEU A 51 -8.17 5.90 7.96
N LYS A 52 -8.33 4.67 8.47
CA LYS A 52 -9.65 4.15 8.87
C LYS A 52 -10.27 4.94 10.03
N LEU A 53 -9.46 5.49 10.94
CA LEU A 53 -9.96 6.27 12.09
C LEU A 53 -10.70 7.55 11.67
N VAL A 54 -10.33 8.12 10.53
CA VAL A 54 -10.89 9.38 10.02
C VAL A 54 -11.82 9.20 8.81
N THR A 55 -12.07 7.96 8.39
CA THR A 55 -12.87 7.65 7.20
C THR A 55 -14.26 7.16 7.59
N THR A 56 -15.30 7.83 7.07
CA THR A 56 -16.71 7.47 7.31
C THR A 56 -17.36 6.71 6.15
N HIS A 57 -16.77 6.76 4.96
CA HIS A 57 -17.29 6.11 3.76
C HIS A 57 -17.03 4.60 3.80
N THR A 58 -18.10 3.80 3.91
CA THR A 58 -18.01 2.33 4.09
C THR A 58 -17.28 1.61 2.95
N ASP A 59 -17.45 2.06 1.71
CA ASP A 59 -16.77 1.50 0.55
C ASP A 59 -15.28 1.82 0.51
N ILE A 60 -14.87 3.01 0.97
CA ILE A 60 -13.47 3.35 1.16
C ILE A 60 -12.86 2.50 2.29
N LEU A 61 -13.57 2.33 3.40
CA LEU A 61 -13.14 1.45 4.51
C LEU A 61 -12.94 -0.01 4.04
N GLN A 62 -13.80 -0.50 3.14
CA GLN A 62 -13.64 -1.82 2.52
C GLN A 62 -12.37 -1.89 1.67
N VAL A 63 -12.08 -0.87 0.86
CA VAL A 63 -10.84 -0.80 0.07
C VAL A 63 -9.62 -0.78 0.98
N TYR A 64 -9.58 0.06 2.00
CA TYR A 64 -8.46 0.13 2.96
C TYR A 64 -8.26 -1.20 3.70
N THR A 65 -9.35 -1.88 4.08
CA THR A 65 -9.27 -3.20 4.72
C THR A 65 -8.69 -4.24 3.77
N ALA A 66 -9.12 -4.25 2.50
CA ALA A 66 -8.58 -5.18 1.51
C ALA A 66 -7.09 -4.94 1.23
N LEU A 67 -6.66 -3.67 1.16
CA LEU A 67 -5.26 -3.30 0.92
C LEU A 67 -4.39 -3.66 2.13
N GLN A 68 -4.79 -3.29 3.35
CA GLN A 68 -4.07 -3.69 4.56
C GLN A 68 -3.94 -5.21 4.69
N ASN A 69 -5.02 -5.96 4.39
CA ASN A 69 -4.97 -7.42 4.41
C ASN A 69 -4.02 -7.99 3.36
N ALA A 70 -3.90 -7.36 2.19
CA ALA A 70 -2.94 -7.78 1.18
C ALA A 70 -1.51 -7.58 1.67
N SER A 71 -1.19 -6.44 2.27
CA SER A 71 0.12 -6.16 2.87
C SER A 71 0.45 -7.16 3.97
N LEU A 72 -0.42 -7.31 4.98
CA LEU A 72 -0.13 -8.13 6.16
C LEU A 72 -0.12 -9.64 5.88
N ASN A 73 -1.04 -10.13 5.05
CA ASN A 73 -1.28 -11.57 4.94
C ASN A 73 -0.68 -12.19 3.67
N ASN A 74 -0.29 -11.39 2.68
CA ASN A 74 0.25 -11.89 1.42
C ASN A 74 1.65 -11.35 1.13
N HIS A 75 1.81 -10.03 1.09
CA HIS A 75 3.07 -9.43 0.64
C HIS A 75 4.15 -9.50 1.73
N LEU A 76 3.84 -9.09 2.96
CA LEU A 76 4.78 -9.09 4.06
C LEU A 76 5.40 -10.48 4.32
N PRO A 77 4.62 -11.58 4.42
CA PRO A 77 5.20 -12.92 4.55
C PRO A 77 6.12 -13.30 3.39
N THR A 78 5.80 -12.83 2.17
CA THR A 78 6.60 -13.10 0.97
C THR A 78 7.94 -12.38 1.04
N PHE A 79 7.96 -11.10 1.43
CA PHE A 79 9.22 -10.36 1.61
C PHE A 79 10.04 -10.85 2.80
N GLN A 80 9.39 -11.32 3.88
CA GLN A 80 10.07 -11.92 5.03
C GLN A 80 10.72 -13.27 4.72
N ALA A 81 10.15 -14.03 3.78
CA ALA A 81 10.68 -15.31 3.32
C ALA A 81 11.57 -15.17 2.07
N CYS A 82 11.92 -13.94 1.68
CA CYS A 82 12.82 -13.70 0.57
C CYS A 82 14.27 -13.90 1.01
N ASP A 83 14.96 -14.84 0.34
CA ASP A 83 16.39 -15.16 0.51
C ASP A 83 17.21 -14.70 -0.71
#